data_AF-A0A453J759-F1
#
_entry.id   AF-A0A453J759-F1
#
_cell.length_a   1.000
_cell.length_b   1.000
_cell.length_c   1.000
_cell.angle_alpha   90.00
_cell.angle_beta   90.00
_cell.angle_gamma   90.00
#
_symmetry.space_group_name_H-M   'P 1'
#
loop_
_entity.id
_entity.type
_entity.pdbx_description
1 polymer ?
#
loop_
_entity_poly.entity_id
_entity_poly.type
_entity_poly.pdbx_seq_one_letter_code
_entity_poly.pdbx_strand_id
1 'polypeptide(L)'
;LEWLLFKICVEEEKFEALFAALDSTDGGESGNGFNANHAFLMGTLSKCLTERPEEVSVSNSFALHVFNIQKHAAETLDFTCRGSSELPTGLPGIDVIGYSLVLLKDICAWEPSSSETEAPVDSLLQAEPSSLGTEPPVDSLLQAGLVKRLLKYLGELEPPSTIRKAMAKEQGDQQPAFATAKVCPYNGYRRDLVAVIANCLHGRKQVQDEVRQLNGIMLLLQQCVIDEGNAYLREWGLLAVKYLLEENEENQKEVSELQMQEPILTPEVAELGLRVEIDKKTGHPKLVNSS
;
A
#
# COMPACT_ATOMS: atom_id res chain seq x y z
N LEU A 1 -24.98 -12.70 -7.64
CA LEU A 1 -24.31 -13.43 -6.54
C LEU A 1 -23.25 -12.57 -5.89
N GLU A 2 -22.28 -12.04 -6.64
CA GLU A 2 -21.20 -11.16 -6.14
C GLU A 2 -21.73 -10.00 -5.26
N TRP A 3 -22.69 -9.23 -5.79
CA TRP A 3 -23.29 -8.11 -5.04
C TRP A 3 -24.09 -8.52 -3.80
N LEU A 4 -24.72 -9.70 -3.84
CA LEU A 4 -25.45 -10.22 -2.68
C LEU A 4 -24.47 -10.59 -1.56
N LEU A 5 -23.36 -11.24 -1.90
CA LEU A 5 -22.28 -11.55 -0.96
C LEU A 5 -21.70 -10.27 -0.35
N PHE A 6 -21.52 -9.24 -1.16
CA PHE A 6 -21.04 -7.95 -0.70
C PHE A 6 -21.98 -7.33 0.35
N LYS A 7 -23.29 -7.22 0.05
CA LYS A 7 -24.28 -6.70 0.99
C LYS A 7 -24.29 -7.48 2.31
N ILE A 8 -24.28 -8.82 2.25
CA ILE A 8 -24.26 -9.66 3.45
C ILE A 8 -22.99 -9.41 4.29
N CYS A 9 -21.83 -9.31 3.63
CA CYS A 9 -20.56 -9.13 4.34
C CYS A 9 -20.41 -7.74 4.95
N VAL A 10 -20.72 -6.71 4.16
CA VAL A 10 -20.37 -5.32 4.47
C VAL A 10 -21.55 -4.55 5.07
N GLU A 11 -22.76 -4.68 4.52
CA GLU A 11 -23.95 -3.97 5.01
C GLU A 11 -24.63 -4.71 6.18
N GLU A 12 -24.71 -6.05 6.13
CA GLU A 12 -25.32 -6.87 7.20
C GLU A 12 -24.31 -7.33 8.28
N GLU A 13 -23.06 -6.86 8.18
CA GLU A 13 -21.96 -7.14 9.13
C GLU A 13 -21.71 -8.64 9.37
N LYS A 14 -21.98 -9.50 8.37
CA LYS A 14 -21.76 -10.95 8.48
C LYS A 14 -20.40 -11.41 8.01
N PHE A 15 -19.50 -10.49 7.65
CA PHE A 15 -18.20 -10.84 7.09
C PHE A 15 -17.39 -11.79 8.00
N GLU A 16 -17.24 -11.47 9.29
CA GLU A 16 -16.46 -12.29 10.23
C GLU A 16 -17.04 -13.71 10.33
N ALA A 17 -18.35 -13.83 10.55
CA ALA A 17 -19.04 -15.10 10.69
C ALA A 17 -18.98 -15.93 9.40
N LEU A 18 -19.15 -15.30 8.24
CA LEU A 18 -19.06 -15.97 6.95
C LEU A 18 -17.63 -16.45 6.71
N PHE A 19 -16.63 -15.59 6.93
CA PHE A 19 -15.22 -15.91 6.73
C PHE A 19 -14.80 -17.11 7.60
N ALA A 20 -15.12 -17.10 8.90
CA ALA A 20 -14.84 -18.21 9.80
C ALA A 20 -15.56 -19.52 9.42
N ALA A 21 -16.78 -19.43 8.85
CA ALA A 21 -17.51 -20.62 8.43
C ALA A 21 -16.85 -21.34 7.22
N LEU A 22 -16.03 -20.64 6.43
CA LEU A 22 -15.35 -21.22 5.28
C LEU A 22 -14.25 -22.22 5.67
N ASP A 23 -13.75 -22.17 6.91
CA ASP A 23 -12.80 -23.15 7.45
C ASP A 23 -13.40 -24.56 7.58
N SER A 24 -14.72 -24.68 7.74
CA SER A 24 -15.39 -25.94 8.11
C SER A 24 -15.75 -26.84 6.92
N THR A 25 -15.41 -26.44 5.69
CA THR A 25 -15.96 -27.07 4.47
C THR A 25 -15.07 -28.12 3.80
N ASP A 26 -13.77 -28.17 4.13
CA ASP A 26 -12.87 -29.22 3.62
C ASP A 26 -12.55 -30.23 4.72
N GLY A 27 -12.93 -31.50 4.50
CA GLY A 27 -12.68 -32.63 5.41
C GLY A 27 -11.22 -33.09 5.50
N GLY A 28 -10.26 -32.17 5.34
CA GLY A 28 -8.83 -32.39 5.54
C GLY A 28 -8.34 -31.66 6.79
N GLU A 29 -7.30 -32.18 7.43
CA GLU A 29 -6.71 -31.64 8.66
C GLU A 29 -6.63 -30.11 8.63
N SER A 30 -7.12 -29.48 9.71
CA SER A 30 -7.07 -28.04 9.96
C SER A 30 -5.63 -27.54 9.85
N GLY A 31 -5.23 -27.20 8.63
CA GLY A 31 -4.06 -26.38 8.36
C GLY A 31 -4.42 -24.96 8.75
N ASN A 32 -3.53 -24.30 9.46
CA ASN A 32 -3.64 -22.93 9.96
C ASN A 32 -3.61 -21.87 8.80
N GLY A 33 -4.18 -22.19 7.63
CA GLY A 33 -4.01 -21.47 6.38
C GLY A 33 -5.30 -21.37 5.57
N PHE A 34 -5.34 -20.36 4.70
CA PHE A 34 -6.51 -20.06 3.88
C PHE A 34 -6.75 -21.11 2.79
N ASN A 35 -8.02 -21.36 2.49
CA ASN A 35 -8.48 -22.23 1.39
C ASN A 35 -9.05 -21.42 0.20
N ALA A 36 -9.38 -22.11 -0.89
CA ALA A 36 -9.88 -21.47 -2.11
C ALA A 36 -11.17 -20.65 -1.89
N ASN A 37 -12.01 -21.03 -0.93
CA ASN A 37 -13.24 -20.29 -0.61
C ASN A 37 -12.92 -18.91 0.00
N HIS A 38 -11.90 -18.83 0.86
CA HIS A 38 -11.44 -17.56 1.42
C HIS A 38 -10.93 -16.62 0.32
N ALA A 39 -10.09 -17.13 -0.58
CA ALA A 39 -9.56 -16.36 -1.71
C ALA A 39 -10.69 -15.86 -2.63
N PHE A 40 -11.66 -16.73 -2.92
CA PHE A 40 -12.83 -16.38 -3.72
C PHE A 40 -13.68 -15.28 -3.06
N LEU A 41 -13.96 -15.40 -1.76
CA LEU A 41 -14.70 -14.38 -1.01
C LEU A 41 -13.98 -13.03 -1.06
N MET A 42 -12.68 -13.01 -0.71
CA MET A 42 -11.88 -11.77 -0.69
C MET A 42 -11.81 -11.11 -2.07
N GLY A 43 -11.58 -11.88 -3.13
CA GLY A 43 -11.55 -11.36 -4.50
C GLY A 43 -12.91 -10.86 -4.98
N THR A 44 -14.01 -11.50 -4.56
CA THR A 44 -15.36 -11.04 -4.87
C THR A 44 -15.65 -9.71 -4.20
N LEU A 45 -15.31 -9.58 -2.91
CA LEU A 45 -15.51 -8.35 -2.16
C LEU A 45 -14.65 -7.20 -2.69
N SER A 46 -13.38 -7.46 -3.02
CA SER A 46 -12.50 -6.44 -3.60
C SER A 46 -13.04 -5.93 -4.91
N LYS A 47 -13.48 -6.83 -5.80
CA LYS A 47 -14.10 -6.45 -7.08
C LYS A 47 -15.33 -5.57 -6.88
N CYS A 48 -16.23 -5.94 -5.97
CA CYS A 48 -17.44 -5.18 -5.70
C CYS A 48 -17.13 -3.76 -5.18
N LEU A 49 -16.16 -3.63 -4.28
CA LEU A 49 -15.78 -2.33 -3.72
C LEU A 49 -15.13 -1.43 -4.77
N THR A 50 -14.26 -1.98 -5.62
CA THR A 50 -13.59 -1.23 -6.70
C THR A 50 -14.58 -0.77 -7.79
N GLU A 51 -15.56 -1.61 -8.17
CA GLU A 51 -16.47 -1.31 -9.28
C GLU A 51 -17.60 -0.34 -8.93
N ARG A 52 -17.98 -0.25 -7.65
CA ARG A 52 -19.15 0.53 -7.20
C ARG A 52 -18.93 1.30 -5.89
N PRO A 53 -17.91 2.16 -5.80
CA PRO A 53 -17.57 2.84 -4.54
C PRO A 53 -18.70 3.72 -3.99
N GLU A 54 -19.53 4.31 -4.85
CA GLU A 54 -20.62 5.23 -4.46
C GLU A 54 -21.87 4.52 -3.91
N GLU A 55 -22.05 3.22 -4.20
CA GLU A 55 -23.21 2.44 -3.76
C GLU A 55 -22.96 1.71 -2.43
N VAL A 56 -21.84 2.01 -1.76
CA VAL A 56 -21.30 1.20 -0.67
C VAL A 56 -21.03 2.03 0.58
N SER A 57 -21.58 1.57 1.70
CA SER A 57 -21.15 2.01 3.04
C SER A 57 -20.23 0.95 3.65
N VAL A 58 -18.99 1.33 3.94
CA VAL A 58 -18.02 0.46 4.60
C VAL A 58 -18.11 0.68 6.11
N SER A 59 -18.33 -0.39 6.89
CA SER A 59 -18.32 -0.32 8.35
C SER A 59 -16.91 -0.41 8.93
N ASN A 60 -16.70 0.22 10.10
CA ASN A 60 -15.43 0.14 10.84
C ASN A 60 -15.10 -1.31 11.22
N SER A 61 -16.13 -2.09 11.58
CA SER A 61 -16.01 -3.52 11.86
C SER A 61 -15.45 -4.27 10.65
N PHE A 62 -16.04 -4.09 9.47
CA PHE A 62 -15.56 -4.75 8.25
C PHE A 62 -14.10 -4.38 7.95
N ALA A 63 -13.75 -3.09 8.01
CA ALA A 63 -12.39 -2.62 7.78
C ALA A 63 -11.37 -3.27 8.73
N LEU A 64 -11.68 -3.32 10.03
CA LEU A 64 -10.81 -3.95 11.04
C LEU A 64 -10.65 -5.46 10.81
N HIS A 65 -11.72 -6.16 10.38
CA HIS A 65 -11.63 -7.57 10.03
C HIS A 65 -10.73 -7.81 8.81
N VAL A 66 -10.86 -7.02 7.75
CA VAL A 66 -9.96 -7.09 6.59
C VAL A 66 -8.50 -6.88 7.01
N PHE A 67 -8.24 -5.91 7.89
CA PHE A 67 -6.90 -5.66 8.40
C PHE A 67 -6.35 -6.81 9.26
N ASN A 68 -7.18 -7.42 10.10
CA ASN A 68 -6.79 -8.59 10.90
C ASN A 68 -6.46 -9.80 10.01
N ILE A 69 -7.23 -10.03 8.95
CA ILE A 69 -6.94 -11.07 7.95
C ILE A 69 -5.60 -10.79 7.25
N GLN A 70 -5.38 -9.55 6.82
CA GLN A 70 -4.11 -9.14 6.20
C GLN A 70 -2.93 -9.43 7.12
N LYS A 71 -3.05 -9.08 8.41
CA LYS A 71 -2.02 -9.34 9.42
C LYS A 71 -1.75 -10.83 9.56
N HIS A 72 -2.80 -11.64 9.72
CA HIS A 72 -2.66 -13.07 9.87
C HIS A 72 -2.03 -13.72 8.64
N ALA A 73 -2.43 -13.30 7.44
CA ALA A 73 -1.83 -13.77 6.19
C ALA A 73 -0.35 -13.39 6.08
N ALA A 74 0.03 -12.16 6.45
CA ALA A 74 1.42 -11.73 6.43
C ALA A 74 2.32 -12.46 7.45
N GLU A 75 1.75 -12.96 8.55
CA GLU A 75 2.48 -13.73 9.57
C GLU A 75 2.68 -15.21 9.18
N THR A 76 1.79 -15.74 8.33
CA THR A 76 1.80 -17.16 7.93
C THR A 76 2.45 -17.41 6.57
N LEU A 77 2.52 -16.40 5.70
CA LEU A 77 3.00 -16.54 4.33
C LEU A 77 4.53 -16.64 4.23
N ASP A 78 5.00 -17.48 3.33
CA ASP A 78 6.42 -17.54 2.95
C ASP A 78 6.77 -16.40 1.97
N PHE A 79 7.67 -15.52 2.41
CA PHE A 79 8.20 -14.41 1.61
C PHE A 79 9.61 -14.68 1.07
N THR A 80 10.06 -15.95 1.03
CA THR A 80 11.36 -16.32 0.45
C THR A 80 11.26 -16.65 -1.05
N CYS A 81 10.07 -17.02 -1.52
CA CYS A 81 9.80 -17.35 -2.92
C CYS A 81 9.15 -16.17 -3.64
N ARG A 82 9.75 -15.73 -4.76
CA ARG A 82 9.20 -14.61 -5.54
C ARG A 82 8.01 -15.10 -6.35
N GLY A 83 6.88 -14.40 -6.24
CA GLY A 83 5.71 -14.62 -7.09
C GLY A 83 5.97 -14.23 -8.54
N SER A 84 5.32 -14.94 -9.47
CA SER A 84 5.48 -14.72 -10.91
C SER A 84 4.21 -14.22 -11.60
N SER A 85 3.09 -14.12 -10.90
CA SER A 85 1.78 -13.74 -11.44
C SER A 85 1.18 -12.57 -10.66
N GLU A 86 0.29 -11.83 -11.30
CA GLU A 86 -0.61 -10.90 -10.63
C GLU A 86 -1.75 -11.67 -9.92
N LEU A 87 -2.60 -10.96 -9.17
CA LEU A 87 -3.80 -11.55 -8.56
C LEU A 87 -4.87 -11.83 -9.64
N PRO A 88 -5.59 -12.97 -9.56
CA PRO A 88 -5.37 -14.09 -8.65
C PRO A 88 -4.16 -14.94 -9.10
N THR A 89 -3.41 -15.41 -8.11
CA THR A 89 -2.24 -16.29 -8.27
C THR A 89 -2.60 -17.78 -8.26
N GLY A 90 -3.80 -18.13 -7.75
CA GLY A 90 -4.21 -19.52 -7.56
C GLY A 90 -3.68 -20.16 -6.28
N LEU A 91 -2.92 -19.41 -5.47
CA LEU A 91 -2.47 -19.82 -4.15
C LEU A 91 -3.29 -19.07 -3.09
N PRO A 92 -4.20 -19.75 -2.36
CA PRO A 92 -5.18 -19.05 -1.52
C PRO A 92 -4.59 -18.08 -0.50
N GLY A 93 -3.47 -18.42 0.15
CA GLY A 93 -2.82 -17.52 1.11
C GLY A 93 -2.28 -16.23 0.47
N ILE A 94 -1.73 -16.34 -0.75
CA ILE A 94 -1.22 -15.19 -1.51
C ILE A 94 -2.39 -14.33 -2.01
N ASP A 95 -3.47 -14.98 -2.45
CA ASP A 95 -4.66 -14.29 -2.94
C ASP A 95 -5.39 -13.56 -1.79
N VAL A 96 -5.49 -14.16 -0.60
CA VAL A 96 -6.08 -13.51 0.57
C VAL A 96 -5.27 -12.29 1.02
N ILE A 97 -3.94 -12.39 1.14
CA ILE A 97 -3.13 -11.21 1.49
C ILE A 97 -3.25 -10.13 0.42
N GLY A 98 -3.25 -10.50 -0.87
CA GLY A 98 -3.34 -9.55 -1.97
C GLY A 98 -4.68 -8.83 -2.03
N TYR A 99 -5.79 -9.56 -2.04
CA TYR A 99 -7.12 -8.97 -2.04
C TYR A 99 -7.42 -8.18 -0.76
N SER A 100 -6.83 -8.55 0.38
CA SER A 100 -6.93 -7.72 1.60
C SER A 100 -6.26 -6.36 1.43
N LEU A 101 -5.12 -6.26 0.74
CA LEU A 101 -4.48 -4.97 0.43
C LEU A 101 -5.31 -4.15 -0.57
N VAL A 102 -5.90 -4.79 -1.59
CA VAL A 102 -6.79 -4.12 -2.55
C VAL A 102 -8.00 -3.52 -1.83
N LEU A 103 -8.64 -4.30 -0.95
CA LEU A 103 -9.74 -3.83 -0.11
C LEU A 103 -9.30 -2.66 0.79
N LEU A 104 -8.19 -2.80 1.53
CA LEU A 104 -7.68 -1.74 2.40
C LEU A 104 -7.38 -0.45 1.62
N LYS A 105 -6.84 -0.57 0.40
CA LYS A 105 -6.56 0.57 -0.47
C LYS A 105 -7.86 1.32 -0.79
N ASP A 106 -8.91 0.61 -1.19
CA ASP A 106 -10.21 1.21 -1.51
C ASP A 106 -10.90 1.77 -0.24
N ILE A 107 -10.83 1.07 0.89
CA ILE A 107 -11.36 1.53 2.19
C ILE A 107 -10.68 2.83 2.65
N CYS A 108 -9.36 2.94 2.47
CA CYS A 108 -8.62 4.15 2.88
C CYS A 108 -8.87 5.34 1.95
N ALA A 109 -9.37 5.11 0.73
CA ALA A 109 -9.84 6.16 -0.18
C ALA A 109 -11.34 6.46 -0.03
N TRP A 110 -12.05 5.74 0.85
CA TRP A 110 -13.48 5.88 1.00
C TRP A 110 -13.83 7.23 1.64
N GLU A 111 -14.73 7.96 0.98
CA GLU A 111 -15.32 9.19 1.47
C GLU A 111 -16.83 8.95 1.67
N PRO A 112 -17.40 9.29 2.85
CA PRO A 112 -18.84 9.18 3.04
C PRO A 112 -19.58 10.07 2.05
N SER A 113 -20.65 9.56 1.43
CA SER A 113 -21.47 10.36 0.52
C SER A 113 -22.00 11.59 1.24
N SER A 114 -21.68 12.79 0.73
CA SER A 114 -22.04 14.09 1.30
C SER A 114 -23.54 14.43 1.21
N SER A 115 -24.43 13.44 1.14
CA SER A 115 -25.86 13.61 0.90
C SER A 115 -26.68 13.99 2.12
N GLU A 116 -26.08 14.23 3.30
CA GLU A 116 -26.81 14.64 4.52
C GLU A 116 -26.34 15.98 5.12
N THR A 117 -25.51 16.76 4.42
CA THR A 117 -24.99 18.04 4.97
C THR A 117 -25.30 19.27 4.12
N GLU A 118 -26.41 19.25 3.38
CA GLU A 118 -27.05 20.48 2.87
C GLU A 118 -28.07 20.98 3.92
N ALA A 119 -27.60 21.28 5.13
CA ALA A 119 -28.39 22.08 6.06
C ALA A 119 -28.29 23.56 5.64
N PRO A 120 -29.40 24.30 5.57
CA PRO A 120 -29.40 25.69 5.10
C PRO A 120 -28.52 26.58 5.99
N VAL A 121 -27.79 27.48 5.33
CA VAL A 121 -26.68 28.33 5.80
C VAL A 121 -27.04 29.22 7.03
N ASP A 122 -28.31 29.29 7.43
CA ASP A 122 -28.78 30.13 8.54
C ASP A 122 -28.64 29.49 9.94
N SER A 123 -28.24 28.23 10.08
CA SER A 123 -28.14 27.55 11.41
C SER A 123 -26.71 27.50 11.99
N LEU A 124 -25.71 28.08 11.33
CA LEU A 124 -24.29 27.97 11.69
C LEU A 124 -23.85 28.73 12.96
N LEU A 125 -24.76 29.37 13.69
CA LEU A 125 -24.42 30.13 14.90
C LEU A 125 -24.78 29.45 16.23
N GLN A 126 -25.39 28.25 16.23
CA GLN A 126 -25.72 27.52 17.48
C GLN A 126 -25.63 25.99 17.38
N ALA A 127 -24.71 25.44 16.58
CA ALA A 127 -24.44 24.01 16.63
C ALA A 127 -23.34 23.73 17.66
N GLU A 128 -23.73 23.35 18.87
CA GLU A 128 -22.87 22.56 19.77
C GLU A 128 -22.37 21.31 19.02
N PRO A 129 -21.17 20.78 19.30
CA PRO A 129 -20.65 19.58 18.66
C PRO A 129 -21.45 18.37 19.17
N SER A 130 -22.63 18.12 18.59
CA SER A 130 -23.38 16.89 18.81
C SER A 130 -22.65 15.76 18.09
N SER A 131 -21.78 15.11 18.86
CA SER A 131 -21.10 13.85 18.60
C SER A 131 -22.11 12.71 18.43
N LEU A 132 -22.37 12.27 17.20
CA LEU A 132 -22.59 10.85 16.87
C LEU A 132 -22.51 10.59 15.35
N GLY A 133 -21.49 11.15 14.69
CA GLY A 133 -21.07 10.62 13.39
C GLY A 133 -20.11 9.47 13.64
N THR A 134 -20.39 8.29 13.09
CA THR A 134 -19.41 7.17 13.11
C THR A 134 -18.13 7.65 12.44
N GLU A 135 -17.00 7.60 13.16
CA GLU A 135 -15.69 7.96 12.59
C GLU A 135 -15.43 7.14 11.32
N PRO A 136 -14.88 7.74 10.24
CA PRO A 136 -14.55 7.03 9.01
C PRO A 136 -13.77 5.73 9.25
N PRO A 137 -13.98 4.67 8.44
CA PRO A 137 -13.30 3.39 8.63
C PRO A 137 -11.77 3.48 8.64
N VAL A 138 -11.21 4.42 7.87
CA VAL A 138 -9.78 4.72 7.85
C VAL A 138 -9.25 5.13 9.22
N ASP A 139 -10.01 5.89 10.03
CA ASP A 139 -9.54 6.34 11.34
C ASP A 139 -9.42 5.16 12.31
N SER A 140 -10.37 4.22 12.26
CA SER A 140 -10.28 2.96 13.01
C SER A 140 -9.05 2.13 12.60
N LEU A 141 -8.73 2.09 11.29
CA LEU A 141 -7.55 1.40 10.78
C LEU A 141 -6.24 2.07 11.24
N LEU A 142 -6.21 3.41 11.25
CA LEU A 142 -5.06 4.19 11.74
C LEU A 142 -4.83 3.95 13.23
N GLN A 143 -5.89 3.99 14.05
CA GLN A 143 -5.82 3.64 15.49
C GLN A 143 -5.33 2.20 15.71
N ALA A 144 -5.68 1.27 14.82
CA ALA A 144 -5.18 -0.11 14.86
C ALA A 144 -3.72 -0.27 14.39
N GLY A 145 -3.07 0.82 13.94
CA GLY A 145 -1.66 0.83 13.53
C GLY A 145 -1.40 0.32 12.11
N LEU A 146 -2.35 0.53 11.18
CA LEU A 146 -2.22 0.14 9.77
C LEU A 146 -0.92 0.66 9.15
N VAL A 147 -0.65 1.96 9.25
CA VAL A 147 0.50 2.62 8.58
C VAL A 147 1.83 2.05 9.08
N LYS A 148 2.02 2.00 10.40
CA LYS A 148 3.20 1.37 11.03
C LYS A 148 3.46 -0.04 10.52
N ARG A 149 2.40 -0.84 10.36
CA ARG A 149 2.51 -2.23 9.92
C ARG A 149 2.86 -2.33 8.43
N LEU A 150 2.25 -1.51 7.57
CA LEU A 150 2.55 -1.48 6.14
C LEU A 150 3.98 -0.99 5.86
N LEU A 151 4.44 0.03 6.59
CA LEU A 151 5.85 0.48 6.51
C LEU A 151 6.81 -0.62 6.93
N LYS A 152 6.50 -1.37 7.99
CA LYS A 152 7.29 -2.53 8.40
C LYS A 152 7.37 -3.57 7.27
N TYR A 153 6.23 -3.95 6.67
CA TYR A 153 6.23 -4.91 5.58
C TYR A 153 7.02 -4.42 4.36
N LEU A 154 6.86 -3.15 4.01
CA LEU A 154 7.60 -2.54 2.90
C LEU A 154 9.12 -2.52 3.16
N GLY A 155 9.53 -2.22 4.40
CA GLY A 155 10.94 -2.17 4.80
C GLY A 155 11.61 -3.53 4.94
N GLU A 156 10.84 -4.60 5.12
CA GLU A 156 11.35 -5.98 5.12
C GLU A 156 11.59 -6.54 3.71
N LEU A 157 11.00 -5.92 2.68
CA LEU A 157 11.22 -6.31 1.29
C LEU A 157 12.62 -5.91 0.82
N GLU A 158 13.17 -6.68 -0.12
CA GLU A 158 14.31 -6.23 -0.93
C GLU A 158 14.03 -4.85 -1.57
N PRO A 159 15.04 -4.08 -2.01
CA PRO A 159 14.78 -2.85 -2.74
C PRO A 159 14.07 -3.11 -4.09
N PRO A 160 13.38 -2.09 -4.65
CA PRO A 160 12.86 -2.13 -6.02
C PRO A 160 13.91 -2.55 -7.04
N SER A 161 13.49 -3.18 -8.13
CA SER A 161 14.40 -3.82 -9.10
C SER A 161 15.41 -2.85 -9.70
N THR A 162 15.03 -1.60 -9.97
CA THR A 162 15.95 -0.56 -10.44
C THR A 162 17.05 -0.27 -9.42
N ILE A 163 16.69 -0.14 -8.14
CA ILE A 163 17.66 0.10 -7.05
C ILE A 163 18.54 -1.13 -6.85
N ARG A 164 17.96 -2.33 -6.85
CA ARG A 164 18.71 -3.59 -6.71
C ARG A 164 19.74 -3.77 -7.81
N LYS A 165 19.36 -3.53 -9.08
CA LYS A 165 20.25 -3.61 -10.25
C LYS A 165 21.37 -2.57 -10.20
N ALA A 166 21.06 -1.37 -9.71
CA ALA A 166 22.04 -0.32 -9.50
C ALA A 166 23.10 -0.73 -8.45
N MET A 167 22.66 -1.20 -7.28
CA MET A 167 23.55 -1.61 -6.19
C MET A 167 24.42 -2.84 -6.53
N ALA A 168 23.87 -3.81 -7.27
CA ALA A 168 24.61 -5.00 -7.70
C ALA A 168 25.81 -4.67 -8.61
N LYS A 169 25.79 -3.53 -9.32
CA LYS A 169 26.90 -3.09 -10.17
C LYS A 169 28.05 -2.44 -9.38
N GLU A 170 27.78 -1.88 -8.20
CA GLU A 170 28.80 -1.25 -7.36
C GLU A 170 29.62 -2.26 -6.55
N GLN A 171 29.08 -3.46 -6.27
CA GLN A 171 29.68 -4.42 -5.32
C GLN A 171 30.53 -5.54 -5.97
N GLY A 172 30.58 -5.69 -7.30
CA GLY A 172 31.30 -6.80 -7.95
C GLY A 172 30.80 -8.19 -7.50
N ASP A 173 31.62 -9.24 -7.64
CA ASP A 173 31.31 -10.65 -7.26
C ASP A 173 31.00 -10.89 -5.75
N GLN A 174 30.85 -9.83 -4.94
CA GLN A 174 30.42 -9.96 -3.56
C GLN A 174 28.88 -10.13 -3.53
N GLN A 175 28.46 -11.31 -3.05
CA GLN A 175 27.07 -11.70 -2.81
C GLN A 175 26.26 -10.52 -2.24
N PRO A 176 25.13 -10.10 -2.85
CA PRO A 176 24.46 -8.89 -2.44
C PRO A 176 23.95 -9.02 -1.01
N ALA A 177 24.06 -7.93 -0.24
CA ALA A 177 23.65 -7.79 1.17
C ALA A 177 22.14 -8.04 1.45
N PHE A 178 21.39 -8.58 0.49
CA PHE A 178 19.95 -8.81 0.53
C PHE A 178 19.55 -10.28 0.65
N ALA A 179 20.49 -11.19 0.92
CA ALA A 179 20.21 -12.62 1.03
C ALA A 179 19.13 -12.98 2.07
N THR A 180 18.83 -12.07 3.01
CA THR A 180 17.81 -12.23 4.06
C THR A 180 16.57 -11.36 3.86
N ALA A 181 16.51 -10.56 2.79
CA ALA A 181 15.37 -9.67 2.54
C ALA A 181 14.18 -10.47 1.98
N LYS A 182 12.96 -10.08 2.36
CA LYS A 182 11.73 -10.67 1.84
C LYS A 182 11.54 -10.31 0.37
N VAL A 183 10.96 -11.21 -0.42
CA VAL A 183 10.57 -10.94 -1.81
C VAL A 183 9.05 -10.78 -1.92
N CYS A 184 8.59 -10.17 -3.01
CA CYS A 184 7.16 -10.00 -3.26
C CYS A 184 6.51 -11.37 -3.55
N PRO A 185 5.43 -11.75 -2.84
CA PRO A 185 4.74 -13.03 -3.04
C PRO A 185 3.90 -13.07 -4.32
N TYR A 186 3.59 -11.92 -4.92
CA TYR A 186 2.95 -11.79 -6.22
C TYR A 186 3.39 -10.49 -6.91
N ASN A 187 3.20 -10.40 -8.23
CA ASN A 187 3.47 -9.19 -9.00
C ASN A 187 2.48 -8.09 -8.61
N GLY A 188 2.98 -6.99 -8.07
CA GLY A 188 2.17 -5.87 -7.60
C GLY A 188 2.07 -5.71 -6.09
N TYR A 189 2.56 -6.68 -5.29
CA TYR A 189 2.48 -6.61 -3.83
C TYR A 189 3.07 -5.32 -3.25
N ARG A 190 4.26 -4.91 -3.72
CA ARG A 190 4.89 -3.67 -3.27
C ARG A 190 4.07 -2.46 -3.67
N ARG A 191 3.56 -2.42 -4.90
CA ARG A 191 2.66 -1.34 -5.35
C ARG A 191 1.44 -1.26 -4.46
N ASP A 192 0.80 -2.38 -4.12
CA ASP A 192 -0.41 -2.39 -3.31
C ASP A 192 -0.14 -1.87 -1.89
N LEU A 193 1.00 -2.24 -1.26
CA LEU A 193 1.41 -1.65 0.02
C LEU A 193 1.53 -0.13 -0.07
N VAL A 194 2.23 0.38 -1.09
CA VAL A 194 2.45 1.83 -1.28
C VAL A 194 1.13 2.54 -1.56
N ALA A 195 0.21 1.92 -2.30
CA ALA A 195 -1.09 2.49 -2.60
C ALA A 195 -1.96 2.68 -1.36
N VAL A 196 -1.99 1.69 -0.45
CA VAL A 196 -2.70 1.83 0.84
C VAL A 196 -2.09 2.97 1.66
N ILE A 197 -0.76 3.04 1.74
CA ILE A 197 -0.06 4.11 2.47
C ILE A 197 -0.38 5.49 1.87
N ALA A 198 -0.38 5.63 0.54
CA ALA A 198 -0.72 6.88 -0.14
C ALA A 198 -2.12 7.35 0.24
N ASN A 199 -3.12 6.46 0.22
CA ASN A 199 -4.50 6.81 0.57
C ASN A 199 -4.63 7.19 2.06
N CYS A 200 -3.86 6.56 2.95
CA CYS A 200 -3.80 6.95 4.36
C CYS A 200 -3.22 8.36 4.54
N LEU A 201 -2.25 8.76 3.72
CA LEU A 201 -1.57 10.07 3.81
C LEU A 201 -2.44 11.25 3.34
N HIS A 202 -3.35 11.02 2.38
CA HIS A 202 -4.12 12.09 1.75
C HIS A 202 -4.87 12.95 2.79
N GLY A 203 -4.50 14.23 2.89
CA GLY A 203 -5.13 15.20 3.80
C GLY A 203 -4.92 14.96 5.30
N ARG A 204 -4.05 14.03 5.72
CA ARG A 204 -3.90 13.63 7.14
C ARG A 204 -2.51 13.91 7.71
N LYS A 205 -2.31 15.11 8.27
CA LYS A 205 -1.04 15.51 8.89
C LYS A 205 -0.54 14.54 9.97
N GLN A 206 -1.44 13.99 10.79
CA GLN A 206 -1.08 12.99 11.80
C GLN A 206 -0.36 11.78 11.17
N VAL A 207 -0.87 11.29 10.03
CA VAL A 207 -0.27 10.14 9.33
C VAL A 207 1.07 10.54 8.71
N GLN A 208 1.16 11.74 8.13
CA GLN A 208 2.42 12.27 7.60
C GLN A 208 3.51 12.35 8.68
N ASP A 209 3.15 12.82 9.88
CA ASP A 209 4.05 12.91 11.03
C ASP A 209 4.43 11.52 11.57
N GLU A 210 3.49 10.57 11.61
CA GLU A 210 3.76 9.17 11.97
C GLU A 210 4.78 8.55 11.02
N VAL A 211 4.60 8.70 9.70
CA VAL A 211 5.54 8.19 8.69
C VAL A 211 6.94 8.76 8.91
N ARG A 212 7.07 10.07 9.18
CA ARG A 212 8.36 10.68 9.51
C ARG A 212 8.98 10.09 10.78
N GLN A 213 8.21 9.99 11.86
CA GLN A 213 8.67 9.44 13.15
C GLN A 213 9.12 7.97 13.04
N LEU A 214 8.55 7.21 12.11
CA LEU A 214 8.92 5.83 11.80
C LEU A 214 10.07 5.72 10.78
N ASN A 215 10.75 6.84 10.45
CA ASN A 215 11.79 6.91 9.42
C ASN A 215 11.32 6.41 8.04
N GLY A 216 10.03 6.55 7.75
CA GLY A 216 9.39 6.06 6.53
C GLY A 216 9.59 6.96 5.31
N ILE A 217 10.07 8.21 5.46
CA ILE A 217 10.27 9.14 4.33
C ILE A 217 11.23 8.55 3.30
N MET A 218 12.41 8.09 3.74
CA MET A 218 13.40 7.47 2.83
C MET A 218 12.86 6.19 2.19
N LEU A 219 12.11 5.39 2.96
CA LEU A 219 11.50 4.17 2.46
C LEU A 219 10.49 4.46 1.35
N LEU A 220 9.66 5.51 1.47
CA LEU A 220 8.71 5.88 0.42
C LEU A 220 9.39 6.49 -0.81
N LEU A 221 10.45 7.29 -0.62
CA LEU A 221 11.25 7.84 -1.74
C LEU A 221 11.86 6.74 -2.62
N GLN A 222 12.29 5.62 -2.02
CA GLN A 222 12.80 4.47 -2.76
C GLN A 222 11.75 3.87 -3.72
N GLN A 223 10.46 4.12 -3.51
CA GLN A 223 9.39 3.56 -4.33
C GLN A 223 9.06 4.45 -5.56
N CYS A 224 9.73 5.59 -5.73
CA CYS A 224 9.54 6.50 -6.87
C CYS A 224 10.31 6.07 -8.14
N VAL A 225 10.50 4.77 -8.35
CA VAL A 225 11.26 4.19 -9.46
C VAL A 225 10.44 3.13 -10.19
N ILE A 226 10.82 2.82 -11.43
CA ILE A 226 10.24 1.71 -12.17
C ILE A 226 10.65 0.40 -11.50
N ASP A 227 9.72 -0.55 -11.41
CA ASP A 227 9.96 -1.89 -10.88
C ASP A 227 9.28 -2.94 -11.78
N GLU A 228 10.06 -3.92 -12.23
CA GLU A 228 9.63 -4.91 -13.24
C GLU A 228 8.51 -5.83 -12.75
N GLY A 229 8.39 -6.03 -11.43
CA GLY A 229 7.34 -6.85 -10.82
C GLY A 229 6.16 -6.04 -10.30
N ASN A 230 6.19 -4.71 -10.42
CA ASN A 230 5.21 -3.81 -9.81
C ASN A 230 4.87 -2.66 -10.76
N ALA A 231 4.04 -2.97 -11.77
CA ALA A 231 3.46 -1.94 -12.63
C ALA A 231 2.79 -0.85 -11.78
N TYR A 232 2.94 0.41 -12.19
CA TYR A 232 2.46 1.61 -11.49
C TYR A 232 3.09 1.92 -10.11
N LEU A 233 4.14 1.21 -9.69
CA LEU A 233 4.82 1.50 -8.42
C LEU A 233 5.30 2.96 -8.37
N ARG A 234 5.94 3.43 -9.44
CA ARG A 234 6.49 4.79 -9.51
C ARG A 234 5.40 5.83 -9.27
N GLU A 235 4.25 5.68 -9.92
CA GLU A 235 3.12 6.59 -9.86
C GLU A 235 2.54 6.64 -8.44
N TRP A 236 2.33 5.48 -7.81
CA TRP A 236 1.89 5.39 -6.42
C TRP A 236 2.93 5.93 -5.44
N GLY A 237 4.23 5.70 -5.69
CA GLY A 237 5.32 6.26 -4.89
C GLY A 237 5.36 7.79 -4.97
N LEU A 238 5.24 8.36 -6.17
CA LEU A 238 5.17 9.81 -6.36
C LEU A 238 3.93 10.41 -5.69
N LEU A 239 2.78 9.74 -5.76
CA LEU A 239 1.56 10.17 -5.09
C LEU A 239 1.71 10.13 -3.55
N ALA A 240 2.28 9.06 -3.01
CA ALA A 240 2.57 8.93 -1.59
C ALA A 240 3.49 10.06 -1.11
N VAL A 241 4.58 10.34 -1.84
CA VAL A 241 5.50 11.44 -1.51
C VAL A 241 4.83 12.80 -1.63
N LYS A 242 3.98 13.02 -2.64
CA LYS A 242 3.20 14.26 -2.74
C LYS A 242 2.36 14.46 -1.48
N TYR A 243 1.54 13.47 -1.10
CA TYR A 243 0.69 13.56 0.09
C TYR A 243 1.47 13.62 1.40
N LEU A 244 2.67 13.02 1.46
CA LEU A 244 3.55 13.08 2.62
C LEU A 244 4.10 14.48 2.91
N LEU A 245 4.30 15.28 1.86
CA LEU A 245 4.91 16.61 1.93
C LEU A 245 3.88 17.74 1.85
N GLU A 246 2.66 17.45 1.41
CA GLU A 246 1.59 18.42 1.27
C GLU A 246 1.29 19.09 2.62
N GLU A 247 1.50 20.42 2.67
CA GLU A 247 1.28 21.27 3.85
C GLU A 247 2.03 20.82 5.12
N ASN A 248 3.16 20.11 4.98
CA ASN A 248 3.97 19.63 6.09
C ASN A 248 5.43 20.11 6.00
N GLU A 249 5.71 21.24 6.64
CA GLU A 249 7.04 21.87 6.61
C GLU A 249 8.12 20.98 7.26
N GLU A 250 7.79 20.21 8.30
CA GLU A 250 8.75 19.32 8.95
C GLU A 250 9.21 18.19 8.02
N ASN A 251 8.28 17.58 7.28
CA ASN A 251 8.61 16.56 6.31
C ASN A 251 9.36 17.14 5.10
N GLN A 252 8.95 18.33 4.61
CA GLN A 252 9.65 19.03 3.54
C GLN A 252 11.09 19.36 3.91
N LYS A 253 11.31 19.78 5.16
CA LYS A 253 12.65 20.07 5.68
C LYS A 253 13.52 18.81 5.67
N GLU A 254 13.03 17.68 6.19
CA GLU A 254 13.79 16.43 6.20
C GLU A 254 14.19 15.97 4.79
N VAL A 255 13.29 16.12 3.81
CA VAL A 255 13.60 15.82 2.39
C VAL A 255 14.60 16.82 1.80
N SER A 256 14.51 18.12 2.15
CA SER A 256 15.41 19.16 1.64
C SER A 256 16.86 19.00 2.12
N GLU A 257 17.06 18.31 3.24
CA GLU A 257 18.38 18.01 3.80
C GLU A 257 19.05 16.80 3.10
N LEU A 258 18.33 16.08 2.23
CA LEU A 258 18.88 14.99 1.44
C LEU A 258 19.83 15.51 0.36
N GLN A 259 21.01 14.91 0.28
CA GLN A 259 22.03 15.26 -0.70
C GLN A 259 22.18 14.14 -1.74
N MET A 260 22.15 14.52 -3.02
CA MET A 260 22.49 13.62 -4.11
C MET A 260 23.98 13.26 -4.02
N GLN A 261 24.28 11.97 -3.89
CA GLN A 261 25.66 11.49 -3.80
C GLN A 261 26.28 11.36 -5.19
N GLU A 262 25.90 10.33 -5.97
CA GLU A 262 26.42 10.12 -7.33
C GLU A 262 25.32 9.64 -8.29
N PRO A 263 25.31 10.11 -9.56
CA PRO A 263 24.40 9.59 -10.57
C PRO A 263 24.79 8.16 -10.96
N ILE A 264 23.83 7.24 -10.89
CA ILE A 264 24.05 5.86 -11.33
C ILE A 264 23.86 5.79 -12.85
N LEU A 265 24.92 5.41 -13.57
CA LEU A 265 24.86 5.10 -14.99
C LEU A 265 24.03 3.84 -15.22
N THR A 266 22.81 4.00 -15.73
CA THR A 266 22.01 2.85 -16.15
C THR A 266 22.55 2.32 -17.49
N PRO A 267 22.50 1.00 -17.75
CA PRO A 267 23.04 0.41 -18.98
C PRO A 267 22.41 1.01 -20.24
N GLU A 268 21.13 1.38 -20.19
CA GLU A 268 20.43 2.03 -21.30
C GLU A 268 21.04 3.40 -21.63
N VAL A 269 21.46 4.16 -20.62
CA VAL A 269 22.11 5.47 -20.80
C VAL A 269 23.52 5.30 -21.37
N ALA A 270 24.26 4.29 -20.90
CA ALA A 270 25.60 3.99 -21.40
C ALA A 270 25.59 3.46 -22.84
N GLU A 271 24.65 2.59 -23.19
CA GLU A 271 24.45 2.07 -24.56
C GLU A 271 24.15 3.17 -25.58
N LEU A 272 23.51 4.26 -25.12
CA LEU A 272 23.26 5.45 -25.93
C LEU A 272 24.47 6.39 -26.04
N GLY A 273 25.61 6.05 -25.46
CA GLY A 273 26.79 6.91 -25.43
C GLY A 273 26.57 8.17 -24.59
N LEU A 274 25.78 8.08 -23.52
CA LEU A 274 25.47 9.17 -22.60
C LEU A 274 26.00 8.86 -21.19
N ARG A 275 26.26 9.91 -20.41
CA ARG A 275 26.51 9.87 -18.96
C ARG A 275 25.71 10.95 -18.25
N VAL A 276 25.43 10.75 -16.98
CA VAL A 276 24.79 11.77 -16.14
C VAL A 276 25.87 12.47 -15.30
N GLU A 277 25.94 13.79 -15.40
CA GLU A 277 26.78 14.64 -14.55
C GLU A 277 25.89 15.55 -13.68
N ILE A 278 26.36 15.93 -12.50
CA ILE A 278 25.68 16.93 -11.69
C ILE A 278 26.15 18.32 -12.13
N ASP A 279 25.21 19.17 -12.54
CA ASP A 279 25.52 20.57 -12.81
C ASP A 279 25.89 21.26 -11.49
N LYS A 280 27.15 21.68 -11.36
CA LYS A 280 27.69 22.30 -10.14
C LYS A 280 27.01 23.62 -9.76
N LYS A 281 26.26 24.25 -10.67
CA LYS A 281 25.54 25.51 -10.41
C LYS A 281 24.11 25.27 -9.91
N THR A 282 23.43 24.27 -10.45
CA THR A 282 22.01 24.00 -10.13
C THR A 282 21.83 22.83 -9.18
N GLY A 283 22.84 21.96 -9.04
CA GLY A 283 22.71 20.67 -8.34
C GLY A 283 21.86 19.65 -9.09
N HIS A 284 21.39 19.97 -10.31
CA HIS A 284 20.52 19.09 -11.07
C HIS A 284 21.33 18.09 -11.92
N PRO A 285 20.84 16.85 -12.09
CA PRO A 285 21.43 15.90 -13.01
C PRO A 285 21.25 16.36 -14.47
N LYS A 286 22.32 16.22 -15.26
CA LYS A 286 22.41 16.60 -16.67
C LYS A 286 22.98 15.45 -17.48
N LEU A 287 22.33 15.11 -18.59
CA LEU A 287 22.86 14.15 -19.56
C LEU A 287 23.92 14.82 -20.45
N VAL A 288 25.07 14.18 -20.59
CA VAL A 288 26.18 14.60 -21.46
C VAL A 288 26.72 13.41 -22.24
N ASN A 289 27.31 13.62 -23.41
CA ASN A 289 27.88 12.51 -24.21
C ASN A 289 29.06 11.87 -23.47
N SER A 290 29.07 10.56 -23.33
CA SER A 290 30.26 9.79 -22.93
C SER A 290 31.23 9.79 -24.11
N SER A 291 32.38 10.43 -23.92
CA SER A 291 33.43 10.63 -24.92
C SER A 291 34.14 9.34 -25.30
#